data_AF-A0A944LSN7-F1
#
_entry.id   AF-A0A944LSN7-F1
#
_cell.length_a   1.000
_cell.length_b   1.000
_cell.length_c   1.000
_cell.angle_alpha   90.00
_cell.angle_beta   90.00
_cell.angle_gamma   90.00
#
_symmetry.space_group_name_H-M   'P 1'
#
loop_
_entity.id
_entity.type
_entity.pdbx_description
1 polymer ?
#
loop_
_entity_poly.entity_id
_entity_poly.type
_entity_poly.pdbx_seq_one_letter_code
_entity_poly.pdbx_strand_id
1 'polypeptide(L)'
;MDPAKDLPIGVIGAGPVGLAAAAHLLERGLEPLIFEAGPSAGAAMEQWRHIRLFSPWRFNIDAAAVRLLESAGWETPRPAALPYGGDMIDGYLAPLAELPAIGSRLQTGARVISVTRAGMDKTHTSHREATPFIVRVEHEDGETRDHVVAAVIDASGTWSSRNPLGTSGLPAIGEDAAAERISSPLPDVTGRDRASFAGRRVLVIGAGHSAANTLISLADLARAEPDTRILWAVRGASAEKVYGGGDADGLPARGQLGSRLRRLVESGTIELLTGFGIGSMKSLDSHVSVEAVDGRILDVDVVVPCTGFRPDLGILRELRLELDPAVEAPRGLGPLIDPEFHSCGTVPPHGAKLLAHPDQGFYIVGMKSYGRAPTFLLATGYEQVRSVVAALAGDHEAADSVQLELPETGVCAAGAGISCDVPAAATATA
;
A
#
# COMPACT_ATOMS: atom_id res chain seq x y z
N MET A 1 8.40 15.38 37.49
CA MET A 1 7.75 15.25 36.18
C MET A 1 8.69 14.45 35.32
N ASP A 2 8.22 13.36 34.75
CA ASP A 2 9.02 12.51 33.87
C ASP A 2 9.09 13.21 32.50
N PRO A 3 10.25 13.75 32.08
CA PRO A 3 10.36 14.54 30.85
C PRO A 3 9.97 13.76 29.59
N ALA A 4 9.89 12.42 29.67
CA ALA A 4 9.37 11.59 28.58
C ALA A 4 7.84 11.63 28.43
N LYS A 5 7.08 12.01 29.47
CA LYS A 5 5.62 12.05 29.44
C LYS A 5 5.02 13.24 28.68
N ASP A 6 5.81 14.28 28.46
CA ASP A 6 5.37 15.52 27.78
C ASP A 6 5.80 15.57 26.30
N LEU A 7 6.52 14.55 25.81
CA LEU A 7 6.94 14.48 24.40
C LEU A 7 5.80 13.96 23.51
N PRO A 8 5.66 14.48 22.28
CA PRO A 8 4.64 14.01 21.36
C PRO A 8 4.91 12.58 20.88
N ILE A 9 3.89 11.97 20.27
CA ILE A 9 3.99 10.72 19.53
C ILE A 9 4.15 11.05 18.05
N GLY A 10 5.24 10.61 17.44
CA GLY A 10 5.48 10.80 16.01
C GLY A 10 4.59 9.86 15.18
N VAL A 11 3.83 10.39 14.23
CA VAL A 11 3.04 9.62 13.26
C VAL A 11 3.60 9.86 11.87
N ILE A 12 4.08 8.81 11.22
CA ILE A 12 4.69 8.90 9.89
C ILE A 12 3.65 8.54 8.84
N GLY A 13 3.24 9.52 8.04
CA GLY A 13 2.23 9.43 6.99
C GLY A 13 0.86 9.95 7.44
N ALA A 14 0.23 10.80 6.62
CA ALA A 14 -1.13 11.31 6.80
C ALA A 14 -2.11 10.68 5.80
N GLY A 15 -1.95 9.37 5.57
CA GLY A 15 -2.97 8.53 4.94
C GLY A 15 -4.09 8.16 5.92
N PRO A 16 -5.05 7.32 5.50
CA PRO A 16 -6.20 6.95 6.34
C PRO A 16 -5.80 6.41 7.73
N VAL A 17 -4.81 5.52 7.78
CA VAL A 17 -4.36 4.89 9.03
C VAL A 17 -3.63 5.88 9.94
N GLY A 18 -2.81 6.77 9.37
CA GLY A 18 -2.06 7.77 10.14
C GLY A 18 -2.97 8.85 10.74
N LEU A 19 -3.95 9.35 9.99
CA LEU A 19 -4.93 10.30 10.54
C LEU A 19 -5.83 9.64 11.60
N ALA A 20 -6.22 8.38 11.41
CA ALA A 20 -6.93 7.63 12.44
C ALA A 20 -6.08 7.49 13.72
N ALA A 21 -4.78 7.16 13.59
CA ALA A 21 -3.87 7.11 14.75
C ALA A 21 -3.84 8.45 15.50
N ALA A 22 -3.77 9.57 14.79
CA ALA A 22 -3.82 10.91 15.39
C ALA A 22 -5.15 11.17 16.13
N ALA A 23 -6.29 10.78 15.55
CA ALA A 23 -7.59 10.91 16.20
C ALA A 23 -7.65 10.09 17.51
N HIS A 24 -7.21 8.83 17.48
CA HIS A 24 -7.13 7.98 18.69
C HIS A 24 -6.17 8.55 19.75
N LEU A 25 -5.04 9.15 19.33
CA LEU A 25 -4.08 9.78 20.25
C LEU A 25 -4.74 10.94 21.00
N LEU A 26 -5.43 11.82 20.27
CA LEU A 26 -6.15 12.96 20.83
C LEU A 26 -7.26 12.53 21.81
N GLU A 27 -8.04 11.49 21.48
CA GLU A 27 -9.08 10.96 22.39
C GLU A 27 -8.50 10.45 23.72
N ARG A 28 -7.24 10.00 23.71
CA ARG A 28 -6.52 9.54 24.90
C ARG A 28 -5.66 10.62 25.55
N GLY A 29 -5.74 11.87 25.10
CA GLY A 29 -4.98 12.99 25.64
C GLY A 29 -3.47 12.92 25.34
N LEU A 30 -3.07 12.14 24.34
CA LEU A 30 -1.71 12.08 23.84
C LEU A 30 -1.54 13.06 22.68
N GLU A 31 -0.39 13.73 22.60
CA GLU A 31 -0.13 14.76 21.58
C GLU A 31 0.49 14.13 20.32
N PRO A 32 -0.20 14.11 19.15
CA PRO A 32 0.40 13.63 17.92
C PRO A 32 1.29 14.70 17.28
N LEU A 33 2.35 14.26 16.61
CA LEU A 33 3.14 15.06 15.66
C LEU A 33 3.20 14.29 14.34
N ILE A 34 2.50 14.78 13.31
CA ILE A 34 2.23 14.03 12.09
C ILE A 34 3.10 14.56 10.95
N PHE A 35 3.81 13.67 10.27
CA PHE A 35 4.66 14.01 9.13
C PHE A 35 4.11 13.39 7.84
N GLU A 36 3.80 14.21 6.85
CA GLU A 36 3.33 13.80 5.52
C GLU A 36 4.32 14.28 4.46
N ALA A 37 4.86 13.34 3.69
CA ALA A 37 5.87 13.64 2.68
C ALA A 37 5.29 14.39 1.46
N GLY A 38 4.00 14.19 1.17
CA GLY A 38 3.28 14.88 0.10
C GLY A 38 2.74 16.26 0.52
N PRO A 39 2.17 17.00 -0.43
CA PRO A 39 1.68 18.37 -0.20
C PRO A 39 0.38 18.41 0.62
N SER A 40 -0.31 17.27 0.78
CA SER A 40 -1.58 17.17 1.49
C SER A 40 -1.75 15.79 2.10
N ALA A 41 -2.67 15.67 3.08
CA ALA A 41 -3.13 14.37 3.55
C ALA A 41 -3.66 13.51 2.38
N GLY A 42 -3.46 12.20 2.47
CA GLY A 42 -3.88 11.27 1.42
C GLY A 42 -3.08 11.35 0.11
N ALA A 43 -1.87 11.95 0.10
CA ALA A 43 -1.08 12.16 -1.13
C ALA A 43 -0.86 10.90 -1.98
N ALA A 44 -0.66 9.73 -1.36
CA ALA A 44 -0.56 8.46 -2.10
C ALA A 44 -1.89 8.09 -2.78
N MET A 45 -3.02 8.30 -2.08
CA MET A 45 -4.36 8.04 -2.59
C MET A 45 -4.74 8.97 -3.75
N GLU A 46 -4.24 10.21 -3.74
CA GLU A 46 -4.48 11.18 -4.81
C GLU A 46 -3.92 10.71 -6.16
N GLN A 47 -2.82 9.94 -6.14
CA GLN A 47 -2.24 9.37 -7.36
C GLN A 47 -3.18 8.37 -8.04
N TRP A 48 -4.02 7.67 -7.27
CA TRP A 48 -5.00 6.70 -7.75
C TRP A 48 -6.44 7.11 -7.43
N ARG A 49 -6.71 8.42 -7.34
CA ARG A 49 -8.03 8.96 -6.96
C ARG A 49 -9.20 8.42 -7.80
N HIS A 50 -8.94 8.06 -9.06
CA HIS A 50 -9.91 7.50 -10.02
C HIS A 50 -10.23 6.02 -9.77
N ILE A 51 -9.53 5.35 -8.87
CA ILE A 51 -9.75 3.94 -8.55
C ILE A 51 -10.90 3.81 -7.54
N ARG A 52 -11.86 2.94 -7.87
CA ARG A 52 -12.97 2.61 -6.99
C ARG A 52 -12.56 1.55 -5.98
N LEU A 53 -12.82 1.79 -4.70
CA LEU A 53 -12.62 0.81 -3.64
C LEU A 53 -13.69 -0.30 -3.76
N PHE A 54 -13.32 -1.51 -3.35
CA PHE A 54 -14.23 -2.65 -3.28
C PHE A 54 -14.98 -2.76 -1.94
N SER A 55 -14.56 -1.99 -0.94
CA SER A 55 -15.17 -1.92 0.38
C SER A 55 -16.08 -0.69 0.50
N PRO A 56 -17.28 -0.80 1.09
CA PRO A 56 -18.17 0.33 1.32
C PRO A 56 -17.65 1.29 2.39
N TRP A 57 -18.15 2.53 2.38
CA TRP A 57 -17.78 3.61 3.30
C TRP A 57 -17.66 3.18 4.77
N ARG A 58 -18.59 2.37 5.29
CA ARG A 58 -18.56 1.88 6.68
C ARG A 58 -17.28 1.14 7.10
N PHE A 59 -16.52 0.58 6.15
CA PHE A 59 -15.26 -0.11 6.41
C PHE A 59 -14.02 0.74 6.06
N ASN A 60 -14.24 1.94 5.51
CA ASN A 60 -13.19 2.83 5.05
C ASN A 60 -13.02 4.07 5.93
N ILE A 61 -13.85 4.27 6.95
CA ILE A 61 -13.73 5.36 7.94
C ILE A 61 -13.50 4.81 9.34
N ASP A 62 -12.72 5.53 10.15
CA ASP A 62 -12.40 5.17 11.53
C ASP A 62 -13.38 5.81 12.53
N ALA A 63 -13.71 5.11 13.61
CA ALA A 63 -14.70 5.57 14.58
C ALA A 63 -14.25 6.80 15.40
N ALA A 64 -12.96 6.91 15.76
CA ALA A 64 -12.43 8.08 16.47
C ALA A 64 -12.35 9.29 15.54
N ALA A 65 -11.91 9.07 14.30
CA ALA A 65 -11.92 10.10 13.27
C ALA A 65 -13.34 10.64 12.99
N VAL A 66 -14.33 9.74 12.88
CA VAL A 66 -15.74 10.12 12.69
C VAL A 66 -16.25 10.97 13.85
N ARG A 67 -15.99 10.60 15.12
CA ARG A 67 -16.41 11.41 16.28
C ARG A 67 -15.81 12.82 16.26
N LEU A 68 -14.54 12.94 15.85
CA LEU A 68 -13.88 14.24 15.73
C LEU A 68 -14.51 15.09 14.61
N LEU A 69 -14.78 14.48 13.45
CA LEU A 69 -15.43 15.11 12.30
C LEU A 69 -16.88 15.55 12.60
N GLU A 70 -17.68 14.68 13.21
CA GLU A 70 -19.08 14.98 13.55
C GLU A 70 -19.19 16.16 14.52
N SER A 71 -18.22 16.33 15.41
CA SER A 71 -18.16 17.49 16.31
C SER A 71 -17.99 18.83 15.57
N ALA A 72 -17.48 18.79 14.33
CA ALA A 72 -17.32 19.93 13.43
C ALA A 72 -18.45 20.04 12.38
N GLY A 73 -19.52 19.27 12.52
CA GLY A 73 -20.67 19.30 11.62
C GLY A 73 -20.49 18.51 10.32
N TRP A 74 -19.51 17.62 10.25
CA TRP A 74 -19.34 16.71 9.12
C TRP A 74 -20.46 15.67 9.07
N GLU A 75 -20.93 15.35 7.86
CA GLU A 75 -21.96 14.32 7.63
C GLU A 75 -21.36 13.04 7.05
N THR A 76 -21.71 11.91 7.66
CA THR A 76 -21.25 10.60 7.21
C THR A 76 -21.80 10.26 5.81
N PRO A 77 -20.95 9.91 4.82
CA PRO A 77 -21.40 9.42 3.53
C PRO A 77 -22.27 8.16 3.64
N ARG A 78 -23.04 7.84 2.59
CA ARG A 78 -23.91 6.66 2.59
C ARG A 78 -23.11 5.38 2.92
N PRO A 79 -23.38 4.69 4.06
CA PRO A 79 -22.49 3.65 4.58
C PRO A 79 -22.27 2.45 3.68
N ALA A 80 -23.21 2.18 2.76
CA ALA A 80 -23.15 1.05 1.82
C ALA A 80 -22.58 1.42 0.43
N ALA A 81 -22.34 2.69 0.15
CA ALA A 81 -21.78 3.11 -1.14
C ALA A 81 -20.27 2.78 -1.21
N LEU A 82 -19.80 2.42 -2.41
CA LEU A 82 -18.39 2.17 -2.70
C LEU A 82 -17.71 3.46 -3.18
N PRO A 83 -16.80 4.06 -2.40
CA PRO A 83 -16.11 5.29 -2.78
C PRO A 83 -15.03 5.07 -3.83
N TYR A 84 -14.73 6.12 -4.58
CA TYR A 84 -13.45 6.31 -5.25
C TYR A 84 -12.38 6.80 -4.28
N GLY A 85 -11.10 6.64 -4.64
CA GLY A 85 -9.99 7.25 -3.88
C GLY A 85 -10.16 8.76 -3.71
N GLY A 86 -10.67 9.44 -4.73
CA GLY A 86 -11.02 10.87 -4.66
C GLY A 86 -12.13 11.14 -3.65
N ASP A 87 -13.18 10.33 -3.61
CA ASP A 87 -14.26 10.49 -2.63
C ASP A 87 -13.75 10.34 -1.19
N MET A 88 -12.81 9.40 -0.96
CA MET A 88 -12.14 9.22 0.34
C MET A 88 -11.33 10.44 0.76
N ILE A 89 -10.66 11.11 -0.19
CA ILE A 89 -9.89 12.32 0.08
C ILE A 89 -10.84 13.48 0.38
N ASP A 90 -11.69 13.80 -0.59
CA ASP A 90 -12.56 14.99 -0.58
C ASP A 90 -13.59 14.91 0.56
N GLY A 91 -14.12 13.71 0.81
CA GLY A 91 -15.21 13.50 1.77
C GLY A 91 -14.78 13.07 3.18
N TYR A 92 -13.51 12.72 3.41
CA TYR A 92 -13.07 12.20 4.71
C TYR A 92 -11.66 12.65 5.12
N LEU A 93 -10.62 12.38 4.33
CA LEU A 93 -9.23 12.63 4.75
C LEU A 93 -8.88 14.12 4.80
N ALA A 94 -9.25 14.88 3.76
CA ALA A 94 -8.99 16.32 3.72
C ALA A 94 -9.78 17.07 4.82
N PRO A 95 -11.11 16.86 4.98
CA PRO A 95 -11.84 17.46 6.10
C PRO A 95 -11.24 17.13 7.48
N LEU A 96 -10.80 15.89 7.70
CA LEU A 96 -10.20 15.48 8.97
C LEU A 96 -8.86 16.16 9.21
N ALA A 97 -8.02 16.27 8.18
CA ALA A 97 -6.73 16.94 8.25
C ALA A 97 -6.85 18.46 8.47
N GLU A 98 -7.92 19.09 7.98
CA GLU A 98 -8.19 20.51 8.13
C GLU A 98 -8.75 20.90 9.50
N LEU A 99 -9.25 19.94 10.29
CA LEU A 99 -9.73 20.23 11.65
C LEU A 99 -8.60 20.86 12.46
N PRO A 100 -8.83 21.96 13.21
CA PRO A 100 -7.79 22.61 14.00
C PRO A 100 -7.03 21.66 14.94
N ALA A 101 -7.71 20.63 15.46
CA ALA A 101 -7.12 19.62 16.31
C ALA A 101 -6.07 18.74 15.59
N ILE A 102 -6.19 18.51 14.29
CA ILE A 102 -5.24 17.72 13.48
C ILE A 102 -4.30 18.64 12.71
N GLY A 103 -4.83 19.65 12.02
CA GLY A 103 -4.09 20.54 11.14
C GLY A 103 -2.96 21.29 11.85
N SER A 104 -3.12 21.66 13.13
CA SER A 104 -2.04 22.30 13.90
C SER A 104 -0.86 21.38 14.22
N ARG A 105 -1.01 20.07 14.00
CA ARG A 105 -0.05 19.00 14.31
C ARG A 105 0.46 18.28 13.06
N LEU A 106 -0.11 18.60 11.90
CA LEU A 106 0.23 18.01 10.61
C LEU A 106 1.26 18.87 9.88
N GLN A 107 2.38 18.26 9.54
CA GLN A 107 3.43 18.84 8.71
C GLN A 107 3.41 18.16 7.34
N THR A 108 2.87 18.83 6.34
CA THR A 108 2.95 18.42 4.93
C THR A 108 4.29 18.82 4.32
N GLY A 109 4.67 18.20 3.20
CA GLY A 109 5.99 18.38 2.60
C GLY A 109 7.13 17.97 3.54
N ALA A 110 6.86 17.10 4.51
CA ALA A 110 7.76 16.72 5.59
C ALA A 110 8.05 15.21 5.51
N ARG A 111 9.18 14.87 4.90
CA ARG A 111 9.59 13.48 4.66
C ARG A 111 10.50 12.98 5.75
N VAL A 112 10.03 11.98 6.48
CA VAL A 112 10.89 11.26 7.42
C VAL A 112 11.94 10.47 6.63
N ILE A 113 13.21 10.71 6.93
CA ILE A 113 14.35 10.05 6.29
C ILE A 113 15.12 9.12 7.26
N SER A 114 14.92 9.28 8.58
CA SER A 114 15.51 8.37 9.57
C SER A 114 14.76 8.39 10.89
N VAL A 115 14.70 7.24 11.56
CA VAL A 115 14.22 7.10 12.95
C VAL A 115 15.28 6.36 13.76
N THR A 116 15.63 6.89 14.93
CA THR A 116 16.61 6.30 15.84
C THR A 116 16.29 6.61 17.31
N ARG A 117 17.05 6.07 18.26
CA ARG A 117 17.04 6.49 19.67
C ARG A 117 18.03 7.65 19.86
N ALA A 118 17.62 8.66 20.64
CA ALA A 118 18.42 9.87 20.83
C ALA A 118 19.83 9.57 21.36
N GLY A 119 20.85 9.94 20.58
CA GLY A 119 22.26 9.75 20.94
C GLY A 119 22.75 8.30 20.97
N MET A 120 21.98 7.34 20.44
CA MET A 120 22.31 5.91 20.52
C MET A 120 22.06 5.21 19.19
N ASP A 121 23.11 4.62 18.59
CA ASP A 121 22.94 3.66 17.50
C ASP A 121 22.31 2.35 17.98
N LYS A 122 21.90 1.48 17.04
CA LYS A 122 21.22 0.21 17.37
C LYS A 122 22.04 -0.78 18.21
N THR A 123 23.36 -0.63 18.27
CA THR A 123 24.24 -1.59 18.99
C THR A 123 24.22 -1.35 20.50
N HIS A 124 23.88 -0.15 20.95
CA HIS A 124 23.85 0.21 22.36
C HIS A 124 22.56 -0.28 23.05
N THR A 125 22.69 -1.00 24.16
CA THR A 125 21.55 -1.58 24.91
C THR A 125 21.21 -0.83 26.19
N SER A 126 22.22 -0.31 26.90
CA SER A 126 21.99 0.33 28.21
C SER A 126 21.02 1.50 28.08
N HIS A 127 19.96 1.51 28.90
CA HIS A 127 18.91 2.54 28.93
C HIS A 127 18.12 2.77 27.63
N ARG A 128 18.31 1.96 26.59
CA ARG A 128 17.70 2.16 25.27
C ARG A 128 16.18 2.30 25.31
N GLU A 129 15.51 1.48 26.13
CA GLU A 129 14.05 1.47 26.25
C GLU A 129 13.49 2.80 26.76
N ALA A 130 14.22 3.47 27.66
CA ALA A 130 13.81 4.74 28.25
C ALA A 130 14.26 5.97 27.44
N THR A 131 15.16 5.79 26.47
CA THR A 131 15.67 6.88 25.61
C THR A 131 14.62 7.28 24.58
N PRO A 132 14.26 8.56 24.41
CA PRO A 132 13.29 8.97 23.40
C PRO A 132 13.77 8.72 21.97
N PHE A 133 12.85 8.75 21.01
CA PHE A 133 13.18 8.65 19.61
C PHE A 133 13.57 10.00 19.02
N ILE A 134 14.43 9.96 18.00
CA ILE A 134 14.65 11.05 17.06
C ILE A 134 14.05 10.65 15.73
N VAL A 135 13.18 11.51 15.20
CA VAL A 135 12.65 11.43 13.84
C VAL A 135 13.31 12.54 13.03
N ARG A 136 14.15 12.16 12.07
CA ARG A 136 14.80 13.10 11.16
C ARG A 136 13.95 13.33 9.93
N VAL A 137 13.66 14.58 9.65
CA VAL A 137 12.69 15.00 8.63
C VAL A 137 13.35 15.98 7.67
N GLU A 138 13.23 15.70 6.38
CA GLU A 138 13.53 16.64 5.30
C GLU A 138 12.24 17.39 4.94
N HIS A 139 12.28 18.72 4.99
CA HIS A 139 11.13 19.57 4.69
C HIS A 139 11.19 20.11 3.25
N GLU A 140 10.06 20.57 2.73
CA GLU A 140 9.92 21.15 1.40
C GLU A 140 10.81 22.40 1.18
N ASP A 141 11.16 23.10 2.26
CA ASP A 141 12.12 24.22 2.25
C ASP A 141 13.59 23.77 2.09
N GLY A 142 13.85 22.46 2.06
CA GLY A 142 15.16 21.84 1.95
C GLY A 142 15.90 21.69 3.29
N GLU A 143 15.32 22.15 4.40
CA GLU A 143 15.92 22.00 5.72
C GLU A 143 15.71 20.58 6.26
N THR A 144 16.73 20.04 6.92
CA THR A 144 16.63 18.78 7.68
C THR A 144 16.55 19.08 9.18
N ARG A 145 15.50 18.60 9.85
CA ARG A 145 15.24 18.82 11.28
C ARG A 145 15.10 17.50 12.02
N ASP A 146 15.59 17.49 13.26
CA ASP A 146 15.43 16.37 14.19
C ASP A 146 14.29 16.67 15.17
N HIS A 147 13.34 15.76 15.29
CA HIS A 147 12.20 15.85 16.21
C HIS A 147 12.32 14.79 17.29
N VAL A 148 12.31 15.22 18.55
CA VAL A 148 12.33 14.32 19.71
C VAL A 148 10.90 13.88 20.03
N VAL A 149 10.64 12.58 20.09
CA VAL A 149 9.30 12.02 20.33
C VAL A 149 9.36 10.85 21.33
N ALA A 150 8.29 10.62 22.09
CA ALA A 150 8.23 9.53 23.07
C ALA A 150 8.06 8.16 22.41
N ALA A 151 7.28 8.11 21.33
CA ALA A 151 7.00 6.90 20.55
C ALA A 151 6.76 7.25 19.08
N VAL A 152 6.77 6.25 18.21
CA VAL A 152 6.62 6.41 16.76
C VAL A 152 5.66 5.36 16.22
N ILE A 153 4.65 5.84 15.48
CA ILE A 153 3.72 5.02 14.71
C ILE A 153 4.05 5.23 13.23
N ASP A 154 4.65 4.22 12.61
CA ASP A 154 4.99 4.22 11.18
C ASP A 154 3.81 3.72 10.34
N ALA A 155 3.04 4.68 9.81
CA ALA A 155 1.91 4.46 8.92
C ALA A 155 2.23 4.86 7.47
N SER A 156 3.52 4.85 7.07
CA SER A 156 3.96 5.41 5.77
C SER A 156 3.51 4.60 4.54
N GLY A 157 2.88 3.44 4.75
CA GLY A 157 2.44 2.54 3.69
C GLY A 157 3.59 1.98 2.85
N THR A 158 3.26 1.48 1.65
CA THR A 158 4.20 0.85 0.72
C THR A 158 4.21 1.48 -0.68
N TRP A 159 3.30 2.44 -0.95
CA TRP A 159 3.05 2.98 -2.29
C TRP A 159 4.30 3.55 -2.99
N SER A 160 5.20 4.19 -2.24
CA SER A 160 6.43 4.78 -2.76
C SER A 160 7.50 3.76 -3.15
N SER A 161 7.39 2.51 -2.71
CA SER A 161 8.37 1.45 -2.94
C SER A 161 7.77 0.30 -3.73
N ARG A 162 7.85 0.43 -5.06
CA ARG A 162 7.38 -0.57 -6.01
C ARG A 162 8.29 -1.79 -6.03
N ASN A 163 7.70 -2.93 -6.35
CA ASN A 163 8.47 -4.10 -6.76
C ASN A 163 9.05 -3.87 -8.16
N PRO A 164 10.25 -4.38 -8.44
CA PRO A 164 10.89 -4.17 -9.73
C PRO A 164 10.14 -4.93 -10.83
N LEU A 165 10.34 -4.53 -12.09
CA LEU A 165 9.77 -5.22 -13.26
C LEU A 165 10.50 -6.53 -13.57
N GLY A 166 11.79 -6.61 -13.25
CA GLY A 166 12.62 -7.78 -13.51
C GLY A 166 12.24 -9.03 -12.71
N THR A 167 12.78 -10.16 -13.15
CA THR A 167 12.63 -11.45 -12.44
C THR A 167 13.47 -11.51 -11.15
N SER A 168 13.20 -12.51 -10.30
CA SER A 168 13.99 -12.80 -9.10
C SER A 168 14.01 -11.69 -8.04
N GLY A 169 13.05 -10.76 -8.09
CA GLY A 169 12.98 -9.63 -7.16
C GLY A 169 14.03 -8.53 -7.43
N LEU A 170 14.64 -8.55 -8.62
CA LEU A 170 15.63 -7.58 -9.06
C LEU A 170 15.03 -6.65 -10.14
N PRO A 171 15.49 -5.39 -10.23
CA PRO A 171 15.24 -4.57 -11.42
C PRO A 171 15.69 -5.31 -12.69
N ALA A 172 14.93 -5.14 -13.77
CA ALA A 172 15.39 -5.59 -15.08
C ALA A 172 16.66 -4.80 -15.44
N ILE A 173 17.58 -5.43 -16.17
CA ILE A 173 18.77 -4.73 -16.65
C ILE A 173 18.31 -3.59 -17.55
N GLY A 174 18.64 -2.34 -17.20
CA GLY A 174 18.20 -1.15 -17.94
C GLY A 174 16.85 -0.57 -17.52
N GLU A 175 16.20 -1.10 -16.47
CA GLU A 175 14.92 -0.58 -15.93
C GLU A 175 15.00 0.92 -15.60
N ASP A 176 16.03 1.35 -14.85
CA ASP A 176 16.23 2.75 -14.48
C ASP A 176 16.44 3.65 -15.70
N ALA A 177 17.16 3.18 -16.70
CA ALA A 177 17.39 3.92 -17.95
C ALA A 177 16.12 4.01 -18.83
N ALA A 178 15.13 3.14 -18.59
CA ALA A 178 13.84 3.14 -19.26
C ALA A 178 12.73 3.87 -18.46
N ALA A 179 13.07 4.57 -17.37
CA ALA A 179 12.10 5.17 -16.45
C ALA A 179 11.07 6.08 -17.13
N GLU A 180 11.45 6.86 -18.16
CA GLU A 180 10.54 7.74 -18.91
C GLU A 180 9.43 6.98 -19.68
N ARG A 181 9.64 5.68 -19.94
CA ARG A 181 8.68 4.80 -20.62
C ARG A 181 7.90 3.91 -19.66
N ILE A 182 8.19 4.00 -18.35
CA ILE A 182 7.52 3.25 -17.31
C ILE A 182 6.56 4.21 -16.58
N SER A 183 5.26 3.94 -16.67
CA SER A 183 4.26 4.79 -16.02
C SER A 183 4.27 4.64 -14.50
N SER A 184 3.49 5.50 -13.84
CA SER A 184 3.01 5.23 -12.49
C SER A 184 2.24 3.89 -12.45
N PRO A 185 2.20 3.21 -11.30
CA PRO A 185 1.27 2.10 -11.11
C PRO A 185 -0.17 2.66 -11.10
N LEU A 186 -1.11 1.99 -11.75
CA LEU A 186 -2.52 2.42 -11.87
C LEU A 186 -2.73 3.79 -12.56
N PRO A 187 -2.26 3.99 -13.81
CA PRO A 187 -2.47 5.24 -14.52
C PRO A 187 -3.97 5.54 -14.77
N ASP A 188 -4.33 6.82 -14.79
CA ASP A 188 -5.67 7.32 -15.15
C ASP A 188 -5.80 7.47 -16.67
N VAL A 189 -5.77 6.33 -17.36
CA VAL A 189 -5.68 6.26 -18.83
C VAL A 189 -6.93 6.81 -19.55
N THR A 190 -8.04 6.93 -18.85
CA THR A 190 -9.28 7.54 -19.38
C THR A 190 -9.42 9.02 -19.03
N GLY A 191 -8.61 9.52 -18.09
CA GLY A 191 -8.62 10.89 -17.59
C GLY A 191 -7.26 11.55 -17.78
N ARG A 192 -6.58 11.86 -16.65
CA ARG A 192 -5.36 12.69 -16.62
C ARG A 192 -4.23 12.18 -17.50
N ASP A 193 -4.07 10.85 -17.59
CA ASP A 193 -2.96 10.24 -18.30
C ASP A 193 -3.28 9.90 -19.75
N ARG A 194 -4.51 10.15 -20.23
CA ARG A 194 -4.99 9.73 -21.56
C ARG A 194 -4.01 10.01 -22.69
N ALA A 195 -3.42 11.21 -22.74
CA ALA A 195 -2.50 11.63 -23.81
C ALA A 195 -1.24 10.75 -23.92
N SER A 196 -0.81 10.16 -22.80
CA SER A 196 0.36 9.27 -22.75
C SER A 196 0.06 7.85 -23.25
N PHE A 197 -1.22 7.47 -23.35
CA PHE A 197 -1.65 6.11 -23.68
C PHE A 197 -2.46 6.00 -24.98
N ALA A 198 -3.15 7.06 -25.40
CA ALA A 198 -3.96 7.07 -26.61
C ALA A 198 -3.12 6.77 -27.86
N GLY A 199 -3.55 5.77 -28.64
CA GLY A 199 -2.86 5.36 -29.88
C GLY A 199 -1.51 4.66 -29.64
N ARG A 200 -1.19 4.27 -28.39
CA ARG A 200 0.09 3.66 -28.02
C ARG A 200 -0.01 2.14 -27.90
N ARG A 201 1.14 1.48 -28.03
CA ARG A 201 1.37 0.08 -27.66
C ARG A 201 1.73 0.01 -26.19
N VAL A 202 0.81 -0.48 -25.37
CA VAL A 202 0.91 -0.46 -23.91
C VAL A 202 1.12 -1.88 -23.39
N LEU A 203 2.18 -2.09 -22.62
CA LEU A 203 2.46 -3.35 -21.95
C LEU A 203 2.13 -3.26 -20.45
N VAL A 204 1.09 -3.96 -20.01
CA VAL A 204 0.77 -4.08 -18.59
C VAL A 204 1.44 -5.33 -18.03
N ILE A 205 2.26 -5.16 -16.99
CA ILE A 205 2.98 -6.26 -16.32
C ILE A 205 2.33 -6.58 -14.98
N GLY A 206 1.92 -7.83 -14.79
CA GLY A 206 1.47 -8.33 -13.49
C GLY A 206 0.13 -9.04 -13.55
N ALA A 207 -0.18 -9.75 -12.47
CA ALA A 207 -1.35 -10.65 -12.38
C ALA A 207 -2.22 -10.35 -11.14
N GLY A 208 -2.24 -9.09 -10.69
CA GLY A 208 -3.07 -8.64 -9.57
C GLY A 208 -4.23 -7.75 -9.99
N HIS A 209 -5.03 -7.32 -9.03
CA HIS A 209 -6.17 -6.41 -9.25
C HIS A 209 -5.76 -5.10 -9.95
N SER A 210 -4.56 -4.59 -9.67
CA SER A 210 -4.07 -3.37 -10.33
C SER A 210 -3.89 -3.54 -11.83
N ALA A 211 -3.37 -4.69 -12.27
CA ALA A 211 -3.24 -5.01 -13.69
C ALA A 211 -4.63 -5.13 -14.33
N ALA A 212 -5.53 -5.86 -13.68
CA ALA A 212 -6.88 -6.09 -14.20
C ALA A 212 -7.70 -4.80 -14.34
N ASN A 213 -7.65 -3.89 -13.36
CA ASN A 213 -8.26 -2.55 -13.47
C ASN A 213 -7.65 -1.74 -14.62
N THR A 214 -6.32 -1.67 -14.71
CA THR A 214 -5.63 -0.93 -15.77
C THR A 214 -6.01 -1.44 -17.16
N LEU A 215 -6.01 -2.76 -17.35
CA LEU A 215 -6.37 -3.41 -18.61
C LEU A 215 -7.81 -3.11 -19.04
N ILE A 216 -8.74 -3.11 -18.08
CA ILE A 216 -10.14 -2.75 -18.34
C ILE A 216 -10.27 -1.29 -18.75
N SER A 217 -9.58 -0.36 -18.07
CA SER A 217 -9.58 1.06 -18.42
C SER A 217 -8.92 1.33 -19.78
N LEU A 218 -7.84 0.61 -20.11
CA LEU A 218 -7.20 0.66 -21.42
C LEU A 218 -8.13 0.15 -22.53
N ALA A 219 -8.92 -0.89 -22.26
CA ALA A 219 -9.92 -1.36 -23.23
C ALA A 219 -11.03 -0.32 -23.46
N ASP A 220 -11.44 0.42 -22.43
CA ASP A 220 -12.37 1.54 -22.58
C ASP A 220 -11.74 2.70 -23.39
N LEU A 221 -10.45 2.99 -23.16
CA LEU A 221 -9.69 3.93 -23.99
C LEU A 221 -9.61 3.49 -25.45
N ALA A 222 -9.30 2.21 -25.71
CA ALA A 222 -9.15 1.67 -27.07
C ALA A 222 -10.46 1.71 -27.89
N ARG A 223 -11.63 1.77 -27.24
CA ARG A 223 -12.90 2.02 -27.94
C ARG A 223 -12.99 3.43 -28.52
N ALA A 224 -12.40 4.41 -27.82
CA ALA A 224 -12.35 5.80 -28.27
C ALA A 224 -11.13 6.10 -29.14
N GLU A 225 -10.03 5.36 -28.96
CA GLU A 225 -8.74 5.51 -29.65
C GLU A 225 -8.32 4.16 -30.27
N PRO A 226 -8.87 3.78 -31.44
CA PRO A 226 -8.74 2.42 -32.00
C PRO A 226 -7.31 1.97 -32.34
N ASP A 227 -6.36 2.89 -32.40
CA ASP A 227 -4.94 2.60 -32.62
C ASP A 227 -4.21 2.16 -31.34
N THR A 228 -4.85 2.26 -30.18
CA THR A 228 -4.30 1.76 -28.92
C THR A 228 -4.18 0.23 -28.97
N ARG A 229 -3.01 -0.30 -28.64
CA ARG A 229 -2.74 -1.75 -28.59
C ARG A 229 -2.38 -2.16 -27.18
N ILE A 230 -3.02 -3.21 -26.67
CA ILE A 230 -2.92 -3.61 -25.27
C ILE A 230 -2.27 -4.99 -25.21
N LEU A 231 -1.09 -5.05 -24.61
CA LEU A 231 -0.40 -6.28 -24.28
C LEU A 231 -0.42 -6.47 -22.77
N TRP A 232 -0.66 -7.71 -22.34
CA TRP A 232 -0.67 -8.10 -20.95
C TRP A 232 0.34 -9.23 -20.74
N ALA A 233 1.39 -8.97 -19.98
CA ALA A 233 2.38 -9.99 -19.63
C ALA A 233 2.22 -10.49 -18.19
N VAL A 234 2.23 -11.81 -18.06
CA VAL A 234 2.22 -12.53 -16.78
C VAL A 234 3.39 -13.53 -16.72
N ARG A 235 3.99 -13.67 -15.53
CA ARG A 235 5.09 -14.63 -15.32
C ARG A 235 4.63 -16.08 -15.32
N GLY A 236 3.42 -16.34 -14.84
CA GLY A 236 2.87 -17.69 -14.77
C GLY A 236 2.49 -18.24 -16.15
N ALA A 237 2.23 -19.55 -16.20
CA ALA A 237 1.75 -20.22 -17.41
C ALA A 237 0.30 -19.86 -17.77
N SER A 238 -0.44 -19.22 -16.86
CA SER A 238 -1.86 -18.91 -17.02
C SER A 238 -2.28 -17.65 -16.25
N ALA A 239 -3.32 -16.99 -16.75
CA ALA A 239 -3.98 -15.85 -16.15
C ALA A 239 -5.24 -16.23 -15.32
N GLU A 240 -5.60 -17.52 -15.22
CA GLU A 240 -6.85 -17.98 -14.58
C GLU A 240 -7.05 -17.43 -13.16
N LYS A 241 -5.96 -17.32 -12.38
CA LYS A 241 -6.00 -16.76 -11.01
C LYS A 241 -6.54 -15.32 -10.98
N VAL A 242 -6.30 -14.53 -12.02
CA VAL A 242 -6.71 -13.11 -12.11
C VAL A 242 -8.18 -12.97 -12.51
N TYR A 243 -8.73 -13.97 -13.21
CA TYR A 243 -10.14 -13.96 -13.60
C TYR A 243 -11.08 -14.20 -12.40
N GLY A 244 -10.56 -14.75 -11.30
CA GLY A 244 -11.32 -14.93 -10.05
C GLY A 244 -12.51 -15.88 -10.18
N GLY A 245 -13.16 -16.18 -9.05
CA GLY A 245 -14.24 -17.17 -8.95
C GLY A 245 -15.56 -16.82 -9.66
N GLY A 246 -15.59 -15.81 -10.52
CA GLY A 246 -16.81 -15.34 -11.18
C GLY A 246 -17.90 -14.98 -10.17
N ASP A 247 -19.10 -15.53 -10.36
CA ASP A 247 -20.24 -15.33 -9.44
C ASP A 247 -20.04 -15.98 -8.06
N ALA A 248 -19.06 -16.88 -7.90
CA ALA A 248 -18.71 -17.52 -6.64
C ALA A 248 -17.67 -16.73 -5.82
N ASP A 249 -17.28 -15.53 -6.28
CA ASP A 249 -16.40 -14.65 -5.53
C ASP A 249 -17.14 -13.99 -4.35
N GLY A 250 -16.55 -14.03 -3.14
CA GLY A 250 -17.11 -13.41 -1.94
C GLY A 250 -17.31 -11.88 -2.04
N LEU A 251 -16.78 -11.23 -3.07
CA LEU A 251 -17.07 -9.84 -3.45
C LEU A 251 -17.57 -9.78 -4.90
N PRO A 252 -18.87 -9.55 -5.17
CA PRO A 252 -19.43 -9.56 -6.52
C PRO A 252 -18.74 -8.60 -7.50
N ALA A 253 -18.28 -7.44 -7.03
CA ALA A 253 -17.55 -6.47 -7.85
C ALA A 253 -16.20 -7.02 -8.35
N ARG A 254 -15.52 -7.87 -7.56
CA ARG A 254 -14.26 -8.52 -7.92
C ARG A 254 -14.47 -9.63 -8.95
N GLY A 255 -15.49 -10.47 -8.75
CA GLY A 255 -15.87 -11.50 -9.73
C GLY A 255 -16.26 -10.92 -11.10
N GLN A 256 -16.98 -9.80 -11.11
CA GLN A 256 -17.32 -9.06 -12.33
C GLN A 256 -16.08 -8.52 -13.06
N LEU A 257 -15.09 -8.03 -12.31
CA LEU A 257 -13.85 -7.49 -12.86
C LEU A 257 -13.08 -8.57 -13.63
N GLY A 258 -12.88 -9.74 -13.02
CA GLY A 258 -12.18 -10.84 -13.66
C GLY A 258 -12.94 -11.42 -14.87
N SER A 259 -14.27 -11.55 -14.79
CA SER A 259 -15.12 -11.98 -15.92
C SER A 259 -15.08 -10.99 -17.09
N ARG A 260 -15.02 -9.69 -16.81
CA ARG A 260 -14.86 -8.64 -17.83
C ARG A 260 -13.50 -8.74 -18.50
N LEU A 261 -12.43 -8.91 -17.72
CA LEU A 261 -11.08 -9.06 -18.25
C LEU A 261 -10.95 -10.29 -19.15
N ARG A 262 -11.49 -11.43 -18.73
CA ARG A 262 -11.50 -12.67 -19.52
C ARG A 262 -12.11 -12.48 -20.91
N ARG A 263 -13.28 -11.83 -20.99
CA ARG A 263 -13.92 -11.53 -22.28
C ARG A 263 -13.07 -10.63 -23.18
N LEU A 264 -12.35 -9.66 -22.60
CA LEU A 264 -11.47 -8.78 -23.37
C LEU A 264 -10.29 -9.54 -23.98
N VAL A 265 -9.74 -10.51 -23.26
CA VAL A 265 -8.70 -11.42 -23.79
C VAL A 265 -9.27 -12.36 -24.85
N GLU A 266 -10.40 -13.02 -24.58
CA GLU A 266 -11.03 -13.96 -25.52
C GLU A 266 -11.49 -13.29 -26.83
N SER A 267 -11.87 -12.00 -26.77
CA SER A 267 -12.22 -11.21 -27.96
C SER A 267 -11.01 -10.72 -28.77
N GLY A 268 -9.77 -10.91 -28.27
CA GLY A 268 -8.55 -10.40 -28.88
C GLY A 268 -8.31 -8.90 -28.68
N THR A 269 -9.09 -8.23 -27.83
CA THR A 269 -8.86 -6.81 -27.49
C THR A 269 -7.57 -6.64 -26.68
N ILE A 270 -7.23 -7.64 -25.88
CA ILE A 270 -6.01 -7.69 -25.07
C ILE A 270 -5.20 -8.92 -25.50
N GLU A 271 -3.95 -8.72 -25.88
CA GLU A 271 -3.01 -9.80 -26.17
C GLU A 271 -2.35 -10.29 -24.88
N LEU A 272 -2.62 -11.53 -24.48
CA LEU A 272 -2.03 -12.14 -23.29
C LEU A 272 -0.73 -12.89 -23.62
N LEU A 273 0.32 -12.55 -22.87
CA LEU A 273 1.65 -13.13 -22.96
C LEU A 273 1.98 -13.85 -21.65
N THR A 274 1.95 -15.18 -21.68
CA THR A 274 2.28 -16.02 -20.52
C THR A 274 3.76 -16.40 -20.49
N GLY A 275 4.24 -16.80 -19.31
CA GLY A 275 5.65 -17.14 -19.09
C GLY A 275 6.61 -15.98 -19.34
N PHE A 276 6.12 -14.73 -19.34
CA PHE A 276 6.90 -13.57 -19.74
C PHE A 276 7.58 -12.92 -18.52
N GLY A 277 8.77 -13.42 -18.18
CA GLY A 277 9.62 -12.83 -17.15
C GLY A 277 10.62 -11.85 -17.78
N ILE A 278 10.62 -10.58 -17.37
CA ILE A 278 11.50 -9.55 -17.95
C ILE A 278 12.94 -9.76 -17.46
N GLY A 279 13.88 -9.90 -18.40
CA GLY A 279 15.32 -9.95 -18.13
C GLY A 279 16.01 -8.61 -18.36
N SER A 280 15.68 -7.93 -19.45
CA SER A 280 16.30 -6.64 -19.82
C SER A 280 15.29 -5.68 -20.46
N MET A 281 15.60 -4.39 -20.37
CA MET A 281 14.88 -3.30 -21.01
C MET A 281 15.88 -2.34 -21.66
N LYS A 282 15.59 -1.92 -22.88
CA LYS A 282 16.38 -0.92 -23.60
C LYS A 282 15.50 0.21 -24.07
N SER A 283 15.70 1.39 -23.51
CA SER A 283 15.07 2.62 -24.00
C SER A 283 15.64 2.99 -25.37
N LEU A 284 14.76 3.28 -26.32
CA LEU A 284 15.07 3.75 -27.67
C LEU A 284 14.31 5.06 -27.93
N ASP A 285 14.67 5.77 -29.00
CA ASP A 285 14.15 7.13 -29.26
C ASP A 285 12.61 7.19 -29.29
N SER A 286 11.94 6.16 -29.83
CA SER A 286 10.48 6.13 -29.97
C SER A 286 9.76 5.18 -29.02
N HIS A 287 10.42 4.15 -28.49
CA HIS A 287 9.81 3.05 -27.75
C HIS A 287 10.80 2.42 -26.76
N VAL A 288 10.36 1.46 -25.96
CA VAL A 288 11.21 0.59 -25.15
C VAL A 288 11.14 -0.83 -25.69
N SER A 289 12.32 -1.43 -25.85
CA SER A 289 12.45 -2.85 -26.18
C SER A 289 12.54 -3.64 -24.88
N VAL A 290 11.62 -4.59 -24.67
CA VAL A 290 11.52 -5.43 -23.48
C VAL A 290 11.86 -6.86 -23.85
N GLU A 291 12.93 -7.39 -23.26
CA GLU A 291 13.40 -8.75 -23.51
C GLU A 291 13.05 -9.65 -22.33
N ALA A 292 12.35 -10.73 -22.62
CA ALA A 292 12.07 -11.79 -21.67
C ALA A 292 13.29 -12.71 -21.48
N VAL A 293 13.37 -13.37 -20.33
CA VAL A 293 14.42 -14.33 -19.99
C VAL A 293 14.51 -15.52 -20.96
N ASP A 294 13.46 -15.79 -21.72
CA ASP A 294 13.41 -16.84 -22.75
C ASP A 294 13.79 -16.33 -24.15
N GLY A 295 14.23 -15.08 -24.27
CA GLY A 295 14.68 -14.46 -25.52
C GLY A 295 13.58 -13.83 -26.37
N ARG A 296 12.31 -13.87 -25.95
CA ARG A 296 11.25 -13.11 -26.63
C ARG A 296 11.47 -11.61 -26.44
N ILE A 297 11.35 -10.84 -27.52
CA ILE A 297 11.50 -9.38 -27.50
C ILE A 297 10.19 -8.71 -27.91
N LEU A 298 9.82 -7.65 -27.20
CA LEU A 298 8.65 -6.82 -27.49
C LEU A 298 9.03 -5.35 -27.53
N ASP A 299 8.64 -4.67 -28.61
CA ASP A 299 8.72 -3.23 -28.70
C ASP A 299 7.38 -2.60 -28.33
N VAL A 300 7.40 -1.73 -27.31
CA VAL A 300 6.21 -1.07 -26.76
C VAL A 300 6.50 0.38 -26.42
N ASP A 301 5.47 1.23 -26.47
CA ASP A 301 5.65 2.66 -26.21
C ASP A 301 5.67 2.99 -24.72
N VAL A 302 4.87 2.26 -23.92
CA VAL A 302 4.68 2.48 -22.48
C VAL A 302 4.55 1.14 -21.75
N VAL A 303 5.22 1.03 -20.61
CA VAL A 303 5.12 -0.12 -19.69
C VAL A 303 4.41 0.32 -18.41
N VAL A 304 3.39 -0.43 -18.00
CA VAL A 304 2.67 -0.20 -16.73
C VAL A 304 3.09 -1.25 -15.69
N PRO A 305 3.79 -0.85 -14.61
CA PRO A 305 4.31 -1.77 -13.61
C PRO A 305 3.23 -2.10 -12.56
N CYS A 306 2.47 -3.17 -12.78
CA CYS A 306 1.51 -3.70 -11.80
C CYS A 306 2.10 -4.89 -11.01
N THR A 307 3.35 -4.75 -10.56
CA THR A 307 4.16 -5.78 -9.90
C THR A 307 4.06 -5.80 -8.37
N GLY A 308 3.21 -4.93 -7.80
CA GLY A 308 3.02 -4.80 -6.35
C GLY A 308 4.05 -3.88 -5.70
N PHE A 309 4.04 -3.86 -4.37
CA PHE A 309 4.81 -2.93 -3.54
C PHE A 309 5.46 -3.67 -2.36
N ARG A 310 6.34 -2.98 -1.64
CA ARG A 310 7.04 -3.47 -0.45
C ARG A 310 7.30 -2.33 0.54
N PRO A 311 7.55 -2.61 1.83
CA PRO A 311 7.83 -1.56 2.81
C PRO A 311 9.20 -0.92 2.55
N ASP A 312 9.31 0.39 2.76
CA ASP A 312 10.61 1.05 2.91
C ASP A 312 11.08 0.94 4.37
N LEU A 313 12.05 0.06 4.61
CA LEU A 313 12.68 -0.16 5.90
C LEU A 313 13.99 0.62 6.06
N GLY A 314 14.43 1.34 5.02
CA GLY A 314 15.70 2.10 5.04
C GLY A 314 15.71 3.16 6.13
N ILE A 315 14.59 3.86 6.32
CA ILE A 315 14.43 4.89 7.35
C ILE A 315 14.53 4.33 8.79
N LEU A 316 14.41 3.00 8.96
CA LEU A 316 14.37 2.32 10.26
C LEU A 316 15.69 1.58 10.59
N ARG A 317 16.77 1.85 9.84
CA ARG A 317 18.04 1.11 9.90
C ARG A 317 18.67 1.02 11.30
N GLU A 318 18.42 2.04 12.13
CA GLU A 318 18.93 2.19 13.51
C GLU A 318 17.95 1.73 14.60
N LEU A 319 16.81 1.16 14.20
CA LEU A 319 15.87 0.50 15.11
C LEU A 319 16.13 -1.00 15.17
N ARG A 320 15.78 -1.59 16.32
CA ARG A 320 15.75 -3.05 16.52
C ARG A 320 14.36 -3.54 16.15
N LEU A 321 14.24 -4.13 14.96
CA LEU A 321 13.00 -4.66 14.41
C LEU A 321 12.96 -6.19 14.53
N GLU A 322 11.75 -6.72 14.76
CA GLU A 322 11.46 -8.14 14.60
C GLU A 322 10.53 -8.31 13.40
N LEU A 323 11.11 -8.76 12.29
CA LEU A 323 10.41 -8.93 11.02
C LEU A 323 10.40 -10.39 10.58
N ASP A 324 9.32 -10.79 9.94
CA ASP A 324 9.24 -12.02 9.16
C ASP A 324 10.19 -11.92 7.95
N PRO A 325 11.03 -12.94 7.70
CA PRO A 325 12.05 -12.88 6.67
C PRO A 325 11.51 -12.93 5.24
N ALA A 326 10.29 -13.44 5.03
CA ALA A 326 9.71 -13.61 3.70
C ALA A 326 8.87 -12.39 3.30
N VAL A 327 7.96 -11.97 4.17
CA VAL A 327 7.02 -10.89 3.86
C VAL A 327 7.45 -9.51 4.37
N GLU A 328 8.50 -9.42 5.20
CA GLU A 328 8.98 -8.16 5.79
C GLU A 328 7.93 -7.45 6.68
N ALA A 329 7.02 -8.23 7.29
CA ALA A 329 6.00 -7.78 8.25
C ALA A 329 6.49 -8.00 9.69
N PRO A 330 5.88 -7.40 10.73
CA PRO A 330 6.14 -7.77 12.12
C PRO A 330 6.06 -9.30 12.33
N ARG A 331 7.04 -9.87 13.03
CA ARG A 331 7.26 -11.33 13.09
C ARG A 331 6.02 -12.13 13.52
N GLY A 332 5.23 -11.61 14.46
CA GLY A 332 4.01 -12.27 14.93
C GLY A 332 2.87 -12.26 13.90
N LEU A 333 2.89 -11.31 12.97
CA LEU A 333 1.87 -11.16 11.92
C LEU A 333 2.22 -11.96 10.66
N GLY A 334 3.51 -12.05 10.29
CA GLY A 334 3.96 -12.65 9.02
C GLY A 334 3.28 -13.97 8.65
N PRO A 335 3.29 -15.00 9.52
CA PRO A 335 2.64 -16.28 9.25
C PRO A 335 1.13 -16.21 9.02
N LEU A 336 0.44 -15.18 9.51
CA LEU A 336 -1.01 -15.02 9.38
C LEU A 336 -1.43 -14.35 8.07
N ILE A 337 -0.48 -13.69 7.38
CA ILE A 337 -0.73 -12.90 6.18
C ILE A 337 0.04 -13.38 4.96
N ASP A 338 0.79 -14.48 5.10
CA ASP A 338 1.57 -15.05 4.00
C ASP A 338 0.65 -15.30 2.80
N PRO A 339 0.90 -14.62 1.65
CA PRO A 339 0.04 -14.76 0.49
C PRO A 339 -0.05 -16.21 -0.01
N GLU A 340 0.99 -17.03 0.20
CA GLU A 340 0.94 -18.44 -0.22
C GLU A 340 -0.21 -19.21 0.45
N PHE A 341 -0.54 -18.87 1.70
CA PHE A 341 -1.48 -19.61 2.53
C PHE A 341 -2.77 -18.86 2.87
N HIS A 342 -2.79 -17.53 2.77
CA HIS A 342 -3.86 -16.69 3.30
C HIS A 342 -4.45 -15.71 2.28
N SER A 343 -5.74 -15.38 2.48
CA SER A 343 -6.46 -14.34 1.72
C SER A 343 -6.99 -13.27 2.69
N CYS A 344 -7.47 -12.13 2.19
CA CYS A 344 -7.84 -11.01 3.08
C CYS A 344 -9.00 -11.31 4.06
N GLY A 345 -9.76 -12.39 3.86
CA GLY A 345 -10.81 -12.83 4.78
C GLY A 345 -10.36 -13.81 5.87
N THR A 346 -9.12 -14.30 5.82
CA THR A 346 -8.62 -15.33 6.76
C THR A 346 -7.70 -14.78 7.84
N VAL A 347 -7.40 -13.48 7.81
CA VAL A 347 -6.50 -12.83 8.76
C VAL A 347 -7.31 -12.37 9.97
N PRO A 348 -7.05 -12.89 11.18
CA PRO A 348 -7.74 -12.42 12.37
C PRO A 348 -7.40 -10.94 12.62
N PRO A 349 -8.33 -10.14 13.17
CA PRO A 349 -8.01 -8.82 13.65
C PRO A 349 -6.85 -8.87 14.65
N HIS A 350 -6.00 -7.86 14.60
CA HIS A 350 -4.78 -7.81 15.38
C HIS A 350 -4.38 -6.37 15.68
N GLY A 351 -3.57 -6.21 16.71
CA GLY A 351 -3.17 -4.91 17.21
C GLY A 351 -1.77 -4.94 17.83
N ALA A 352 -1.56 -4.10 18.84
CA ALA A 352 -0.26 -3.77 19.42
C ALA A 352 0.63 -4.99 19.68
N LYS A 353 0.05 -6.08 20.22
CA LYS A 353 0.80 -7.30 20.56
C LYS A 353 1.49 -7.96 19.37
N LEU A 354 0.85 -8.02 18.19
CA LEU A 354 1.46 -8.63 16.99
C LEU A 354 2.34 -7.64 16.22
N LEU A 355 2.21 -6.35 16.49
CA LEU A 355 2.93 -5.27 15.81
C LEU A 355 4.13 -4.74 16.61
N ALA A 356 4.35 -5.26 17.82
CA ALA A 356 5.43 -4.82 18.70
C ALA A 356 6.81 -5.21 18.15
N HIS A 357 7.80 -4.38 18.46
CA HIS A 357 9.20 -4.60 18.16
C HIS A 357 10.05 -4.48 19.43
N PRO A 358 11.30 -4.98 19.43
CA PRO A 358 12.21 -4.83 20.57
C PRO A 358 12.38 -3.39 21.05
N ASP A 359 12.44 -2.41 20.13
CA ASP A 359 12.40 -1.01 20.50
C ASP A 359 10.98 -0.58 20.92
N GLN A 360 10.72 -0.64 22.23
CA GLN A 360 9.42 -0.30 22.83
C GLN A 360 8.92 1.10 22.43
N GLY A 361 7.63 1.21 22.11
CA GLY A 361 7.03 2.46 21.64
C GLY A 361 7.20 2.72 20.13
N PHE A 362 7.87 1.84 19.39
CA PHE A 362 7.87 1.86 17.93
C PHE A 362 6.92 0.80 17.37
N TYR A 363 6.05 1.20 16.44
CA TYR A 363 5.10 0.31 15.76
C TYR A 363 5.07 0.57 14.26
N ILE A 364 5.03 -0.50 13.46
CA ILE A 364 4.67 -0.44 12.04
C ILE A 364 3.19 -0.81 11.91
N VAL A 365 2.39 0.06 11.30
CA VAL A 365 0.94 -0.12 11.16
C VAL A 365 0.47 0.03 9.71
N GLY A 366 -0.80 -0.27 9.46
CA GLY A 366 -1.44 -0.16 8.17
C GLY A 366 -0.85 -1.08 7.12
N MET A 367 -0.91 -0.66 5.85
CA MET A 367 -0.38 -1.44 4.73
C MET A 367 1.11 -1.78 4.89
N LYS A 368 1.88 -0.93 5.59
CA LYS A 368 3.32 -1.19 5.82
C LYS A 368 3.54 -2.39 6.72
N SER A 369 2.67 -2.62 7.70
CA SER A 369 2.76 -3.77 8.60
C SER A 369 2.46 -5.08 7.88
N TYR A 370 1.78 -5.04 6.74
CA TYR A 370 1.54 -6.23 5.90
C TYR A 370 2.74 -6.57 5.02
N GLY A 371 3.77 -5.74 5.00
CA GLY A 371 4.97 -5.95 4.23
C GLY A 371 4.66 -6.16 2.75
N ARG A 372 4.88 -7.38 2.25
CA ARG A 372 4.64 -7.78 0.86
C ARG A 372 3.28 -8.44 0.61
N ALA A 373 2.49 -8.69 1.65
CA ALA A 373 1.19 -9.32 1.52
C ALA A 373 0.17 -8.33 0.95
N PRO A 374 -0.58 -8.66 -0.12
CA PRO A 374 -1.51 -7.74 -0.78
C PRO A 374 -2.90 -7.68 -0.12
N THR A 375 -3.07 -8.25 1.08
CA THR A 375 -4.36 -8.60 1.66
C THR A 375 -4.87 -7.61 2.72
N PHE A 376 -4.43 -6.36 2.63
CA PHE A 376 -4.75 -5.34 3.63
C PHE A 376 -6.13 -4.69 3.42
N LEU A 377 -6.80 -4.37 4.53
CA LEU A 377 -8.06 -3.63 4.57
C LEU A 377 -7.92 -2.41 5.48
N LEU A 378 -8.54 -1.29 5.11
CA LEU A 378 -8.54 -0.08 5.94
C LEU A 378 -9.11 -0.33 7.35
N ALA A 379 -10.22 -1.08 7.44
CA ALA A 379 -10.80 -1.51 8.70
C ALA A 379 -9.80 -2.25 9.61
N THR A 380 -8.91 -3.08 9.04
CA THR A 380 -7.83 -3.73 9.81
C THR A 380 -6.83 -2.69 10.30
N GLY A 381 -6.42 -1.74 9.46
CA GLY A 381 -5.54 -0.63 9.88
C GLY A 381 -6.10 0.21 11.02
N TYR A 382 -7.41 0.47 11.02
CA TYR A 382 -8.09 1.20 12.09
C TYR A 382 -8.08 0.44 13.41
N GLU A 383 -8.32 -0.87 13.36
CA GLU A 383 -8.19 -1.72 14.55
C GLU A 383 -6.75 -1.77 15.08
N GLN A 384 -5.76 -1.81 14.19
CA GLN A 384 -4.35 -1.77 14.59
C GLN A 384 -4.03 -0.50 15.37
N VAL A 385 -4.40 0.68 14.84
CA VAL A 385 -4.06 1.95 15.50
C VAL A 385 -4.87 2.19 16.77
N ARG A 386 -6.13 1.74 16.83
CA ARG A 386 -6.91 1.73 18.08
C ARG A 386 -6.18 0.97 19.19
N SER A 387 -5.73 -0.25 18.88
CA SER A 387 -5.01 -1.10 19.83
C SER A 387 -3.62 -0.53 20.19
N VAL A 388 -2.84 -0.08 19.20
CA VAL A 388 -1.50 0.51 19.42
C VAL A 388 -1.59 1.76 20.29
N VAL A 389 -2.53 2.65 20.03
CA VAL A 389 -2.68 3.88 20.81
C VAL A 389 -3.16 3.60 22.24
N ALA A 390 -4.01 2.57 22.43
CA ALA A 390 -4.35 2.09 23.78
C ALA A 390 -3.11 1.59 24.55
N ALA A 391 -2.24 0.82 23.89
CA ALA A 391 -0.99 0.34 24.49
C ALA A 391 -0.04 1.51 24.85
N LEU A 392 0.10 2.49 23.96
CA LEU A 392 0.91 3.70 24.23
C LEU A 392 0.36 4.55 25.38
N ALA A 393 -0.96 4.55 25.59
CA ALA A 393 -1.59 5.20 26.73
C ALA A 393 -1.48 4.40 28.05
N GLY A 394 -0.89 3.20 28.02
CA GLY A 394 -0.79 2.30 29.18
C GLY A 394 -2.06 1.50 29.48
N ASP A 395 -3.04 1.52 28.57
CA ASP A 395 -4.30 0.79 28.68
C ASP A 395 -4.18 -0.56 27.96
N HIS A 396 -3.51 -1.50 28.63
CA HIS A 396 -3.23 -2.83 28.07
C HIS A 396 -4.50 -3.67 27.87
N GLU A 397 -5.53 -3.48 28.68
CA GLU A 397 -6.81 -4.19 28.53
C GLU A 397 -7.52 -3.77 27.24
N ALA A 398 -7.62 -2.46 26.97
CA ALA A 398 -8.18 -2.00 25.71
C ALA A 398 -7.29 -2.33 24.51
N ALA A 399 -5.97 -2.38 24.69
CA ALA A 399 -5.04 -2.79 23.64
C ALA A 399 -5.23 -4.25 23.22
N ASP A 400 -5.48 -5.15 24.17
CA ASP A 400 -5.65 -6.59 23.93
C ASP A 400 -7.07 -6.97 23.48
N SER A 401 -8.06 -6.11 23.73
CA SER A 401 -9.43 -6.27 23.22
C SER A 401 -9.46 -6.14 21.70
N VAL A 402 -10.06 -7.09 20.99
CA VAL A 402 -10.35 -6.97 19.54
C VAL A 402 -11.74 -6.37 19.36
N GLN A 403 -11.85 -5.28 18.60
CA GLN A 403 -13.12 -4.57 18.37
C GLN A 403 -13.60 -4.59 16.91
N LEU A 404 -12.84 -5.24 16.03
CA LEU A 404 -13.18 -5.34 14.62
C LEU A 404 -14.02 -6.59 14.34
N GLU A 405 -15.24 -6.35 13.86
CA GLU A 405 -16.11 -7.40 13.30
C GLU A 405 -16.08 -7.31 11.76
N LEU A 406 -15.49 -8.32 11.12
CA LEU A 406 -15.58 -8.51 9.67
C LEU A 406 -16.57 -9.64 9.39
N PRO A 407 -17.52 -9.49 8.46
CA PRO A 407 -18.41 -10.59 8.08
C PRO A 407 -17.61 -11.78 7.50
N GLU A 408 -17.89 -13.00 7.99
CA GLU A 408 -17.20 -14.25 7.60
C GLU A 408 -17.14 -14.47 6.08
N THR A 409 -18.18 -14.05 5.35
CA THR A 409 -18.29 -14.19 3.89
C THR A 409 -18.06 -12.89 3.13
N GLY A 410 -17.86 -11.76 3.82
CA GLY A 410 -18.21 -10.46 3.26
C GLY A 410 -17.09 -9.48 3.00
N VAL A 411 -15.81 -9.83 3.26
CA VAL A 411 -14.72 -8.89 2.97
C VAL A 411 -13.62 -9.46 2.09
N CYS A 412 -13.36 -10.78 2.07
CA CYS A 412 -12.41 -11.38 1.11
C CYS A 412 -12.33 -12.92 1.12
N ALA A 413 -13.41 -13.65 1.43
CA ALA A 413 -13.36 -15.11 1.38
C ALA A 413 -13.20 -15.61 -0.08
N ALA A 414 -11.98 -16.03 -0.45
CA ALA A 414 -11.72 -16.89 -1.58
C ALA A 414 -10.74 -17.97 -1.10
N GLY A 415 -11.27 -19.16 -0.81
CA GLY A 415 -10.47 -20.35 -0.54
C GLY A 415 -9.85 -20.87 -1.82
N ALA A 416 -8.68 -20.36 -2.18
CA ALA A 416 -7.70 -21.01 -3.06
C ALA A 416 -6.37 -20.27 -2.90
N GLY A 417 -5.35 -20.95 -2.34
CA GLY A 417 -4.05 -20.37 -1.99
C GLY A 417 -3.37 -19.66 -3.16
N ILE A 418 -2.74 -18.52 -2.87
CA ILE A 418 -2.07 -17.65 -3.83
C ILE A 418 -0.62 -18.15 -3.98
N SER A 419 -0.45 -19.37 -4.47
CA SER A 419 0.91 -19.90 -4.72
C SER A 419 1.48 -19.36 -6.03
N CYS A 420 2.75 -18.95 -6.00
CA CYS A 420 3.55 -18.63 -7.19
C CYS A 420 4.32 -19.88 -7.60
N ASP A 421 3.86 -20.61 -8.62
CA ASP A 421 4.62 -21.72 -9.17
C ASP A 421 5.87 -21.21 -9.90
N VAL A 422 7.04 -21.69 -9.46
CA VAL A 422 8.30 -21.60 -10.20
C VAL A 422 8.24 -22.62 -11.34
N PRO A 423 8.61 -22.27 -12.59
CA PRO A 423 8.70 -23.26 -13.66
C PRO A 423 9.70 -24.35 -13.26
N ALA A 424 9.31 -25.62 -13.42
CA ALA A 424 10.24 -26.73 -13.28
C ALA A 424 11.43 -26.51 -14.23
N ALA A 425 12.64 -26.54 -13.67
CA ALA A 425 13.86 -26.43 -14.45
C ALA A 425 13.86 -27.53 -15.53
N ALA A 426 13.96 -27.13 -16.80
CA ALA A 426 14.18 -28.06 -17.88
C ALA A 426 15.52 -28.77 -17.62
N THR A 427 15.45 -30.07 -17.30
CA THR A 427 16.63 -30.92 -17.20
C THR A 427 17.33 -30.90 -18.55
N ALA A 428 18.49 -30.24 -18.61
CA ALA A 428 19.42 -30.40 -19.71
C ALA A 428 19.90 -31.85 -19.71
N THR A 429 19.40 -32.66 -20.64
CA THR A 429 20.04 -33.92 -20.98
C THR A 429 21.36 -33.62 -21.69
N ALA A 430 22.44 -34.16 -21.14
CA ALA A 430 23.81 -34.09 -21.65
C ALA A 430 23.96 -34.69 -23.05
#